data_AF-A0A1Q3HKT7-F1
#
_entry.id   AF-A0A1Q3HKT7-F1
#
_cell.length_a   1.000
_cell.length_b   1.000
_cell.length_c   1.000
_cell.angle_alpha   90.00
_cell.angle_beta   90.00
_cell.angle_gamma   90.00
#
_symmetry.space_group_name_H-M   'P 1'
#
loop_
_entity.id
_entity.type
_entity.pdbx_description
1 polymer ?
#
loop_
_entity_poly.entity_id
_entity_poly.type
_entity_poly.pdbx_seq_one_letter_code
_entity_poly.pdbx_strand_id
1 'polypeptide(L)'
;MASPAAAPLNRDNYTQQVWRWLKERTGGARPGPVILLGYGSEDRLAPTDRLLAEALPPENVRTVPGGHDWAPWKVLLARFLEHPAVRSHCGDGVPD
;
A
#
# COMPACT_ATOMS: atom_id res chain seq x y z
N MET A 1 4.80 -20.34 14.25
CA MET A 1 5.01 -21.28 13.13
C MET A 1 5.25 -20.45 11.89
N ALA A 2 6.36 -20.65 11.18
CA ALA A 2 6.56 -19.99 9.89
C ALA A 2 5.46 -20.45 8.92
N SER A 3 4.86 -19.52 8.17
CA SER A 3 3.93 -19.89 7.09
C SER A 3 4.64 -20.88 6.14
N PRO A 4 3.96 -21.92 5.65
CA PRO A 4 4.54 -22.79 4.65
C PRO A 4 5.00 -21.96 3.45
N ALA A 5 6.12 -22.35 2.83
CA ALA A 5 6.64 -21.70 1.65
C ALA A 5 5.52 -21.53 0.62
N ALA A 6 5.28 -20.29 0.21
CA ALA A 6 4.15 -19.95 -0.63
C ALA A 6 4.26 -20.69 -1.97
N ALA A 7 3.18 -21.35 -2.41
CA ALA A 7 3.11 -21.93 -3.75
C ALA A 7 3.45 -20.87 -4.82
N PRO A 8 4.02 -21.25 -5.98
CA PRO A 8 4.35 -20.31 -7.04
C PRO A 8 3.16 -19.40 -7.37
N LEU A 9 3.43 -18.10 -7.55
CA LEU A 9 2.40 -17.11 -7.84
C LEU A 9 1.70 -17.45 -9.17
N ASN A 10 0.37 -17.51 -9.15
CA ASN A 10 -0.45 -17.72 -10.34
C ASN A 10 -1.75 -16.89 -10.28
N ARG A 11 -2.55 -16.94 -11.35
CA ARG A 11 -3.81 -16.17 -11.44
C ARG A 11 -4.85 -16.57 -10.39
N ASP A 12 -4.77 -17.77 -9.85
CA ASP A 12 -5.76 -18.29 -8.89
C ASP A 12 -5.38 -17.96 -7.44
N ASN A 13 -4.09 -17.75 -7.15
CA ASN A 13 -3.59 -17.54 -5.80
C ASN A 13 -3.06 -16.13 -5.53
N TYR A 14 -2.85 -15.28 -6.55
CA TYR A 14 -2.13 -14.00 -6.37
C TYR A 14 -2.72 -13.13 -5.25
N THR A 15 -4.05 -12.99 -5.18
CA THR A 15 -4.69 -12.19 -4.13
C THR A 15 -4.36 -12.72 -2.74
N GLN A 16 -4.43 -14.03 -2.52
CA GLN A 16 -4.10 -14.64 -1.23
C GLN A 16 -2.63 -14.45 -0.88
N GLN A 17 -1.73 -14.58 -1.86
CA GLN A 17 -0.29 -14.43 -1.67
C GLN A 17 0.08 -12.98 -1.36
N VAL A 18 -0.57 -12.00 -2.01
CA VAL A 18 -0.42 -10.57 -1.68
C VAL A 18 -0.88 -10.29 -0.25
N TRP A 19 -2.05 -10.79 0.17
CA TRP A 19 -2.52 -10.59 1.55
C TRP A 19 -1.63 -11.26 2.60
N ARG A 20 -1.06 -12.44 2.32
CA ARG A 20 -0.07 -13.08 3.20
C ARG A 20 1.18 -12.22 3.34
N TRP A 21 1.71 -11.71 2.23
CA TRP A 21 2.86 -10.81 2.24
C TRP A 21 2.57 -9.51 2.99
N LEU A 22 1.42 -8.88 2.75
CA LEU A 22 0.99 -7.68 3.47
C LEU A 22 0.92 -7.93 4.97
N LYS A 23 0.29 -9.04 5.40
CA LYS A 23 0.18 -9.40 6.82
C LYS A 23 1.55 -9.58 7.48
N GLU A 24 2.49 -10.26 6.82
CA GLU A 24 3.86 -10.44 7.33
C GLU A 24 4.61 -9.10 7.43
N ARG A 25 4.40 -8.21 6.45
CA ARG A 25 5.03 -6.89 6.39
C ARG A 25 4.49 -5.93 7.46
N THR A 26 3.17 -5.81 7.57
CA THR A 26 2.54 -4.92 8.56
C THR A 26 2.72 -5.43 9.98
N GLY A 27 2.84 -6.75 10.17
CA GLY A 27 3.19 -7.36 11.45
C GLY A 27 4.68 -7.29 11.83
N GLY A 28 5.54 -6.64 11.03
CA GLY A 28 6.97 -6.50 11.30
C GLY A 28 7.80 -7.78 11.15
N ALA A 29 7.19 -8.91 10.77
CA ALA A 29 7.85 -10.21 10.64
C ALA A 29 8.78 -10.31 9.43
N ARG A 30 8.68 -9.36 8.49
CA ARG A 30 9.48 -9.32 7.27
C ARG A 30 9.89 -7.86 6.98
N PRO A 31 11.17 -7.55 6.70
CA PRO A 31 11.58 -6.22 6.25
C PRO A 31 11.12 -5.93 4.80
N GLY A 32 11.16 -4.68 4.35
CA GLY A 32 10.73 -4.29 3.00
C GLY A 32 10.36 -2.80 2.85
N PRO A 33 9.75 -2.41 1.72
CA PRO A 33 9.48 -1.00 1.40
C PRO A 33 8.37 -0.40 2.25
N VAL A 34 8.35 0.93 2.37
CA VAL A 34 7.20 1.65 2.94
C VAL A 34 5.96 1.37 2.10
N ILE A 35 4.85 1.02 2.75
CA ILE A 35 3.56 0.77 2.11
C ILE A 35 2.70 2.02 2.29
N LEU A 36 2.30 2.64 1.18
CA LEU A 36 1.37 3.76 1.14
C LEU A 36 0.04 3.26 0.56
N LEU A 37 -1.08 3.57 1.22
CA LEU A 37 -2.41 3.11 0.82
C LEU A 37 -3.33 4.29 0.56
N GLY A 38 -3.84 4.39 -0.67
CA GLY A 38 -4.84 5.38 -1.06
C GLY A 38 -6.07 4.74 -1.69
N TYR A 39 -7.27 5.12 -1.22
CA TYR A 39 -8.52 4.64 -1.80
C TYR A 39 -9.64 5.69 -1.67
N GLY A 40 -10.63 5.59 -2.57
CA GLY A 40 -11.84 6.40 -2.52
C GLY A 40 -12.80 5.90 -1.42
N SER A 41 -13.42 6.79 -0.65
CA SER A 41 -14.29 6.39 0.47
C SER A 41 -15.58 5.67 0.03
N GLU A 42 -16.00 5.87 -1.22
CA GLU A 42 -17.15 5.21 -1.85
C GLU A 42 -16.73 4.12 -2.86
N ASP A 43 -15.44 3.76 -2.92
CA ASP A 43 -14.99 2.62 -3.71
C ASP A 43 -15.61 1.32 -3.18
N ARG A 44 -16.05 0.44 -4.08
CA ARG A 44 -16.55 -0.90 -3.73
C ARG A 44 -15.53 -1.74 -2.96
N LEU A 45 -14.24 -1.43 -3.09
CA LEU A 45 -13.13 -2.08 -2.40
C LEU A 45 -12.79 -1.40 -1.07
N ALA A 46 -13.35 -0.23 -0.76
CA ALA A 46 -13.07 0.51 0.47
C ALA A 46 -13.19 -0.32 1.76
N PRO A 47 -14.16 -1.25 1.93
CA PRO A 47 -14.20 -2.11 3.11
C PRO A 47 -12.95 -2.98 3.26
N THR A 48 -12.42 -3.50 2.15
CA THR A 48 -11.20 -4.31 2.14
C THR A 48 -9.96 -3.44 2.35
N ASP A 49 -9.91 -2.25 1.75
CA ASP A 49 -8.80 -1.32 1.94
C ASP A 49 -8.72 -0.81 3.38
N ARG A 50 -9.86 -0.62 4.07
CA ARG A 50 -9.90 -0.27 5.50
C ARG A 50 -9.18 -1.30 6.38
N LEU A 51 -9.30 -2.59 6.08
CA LEU A 51 -8.58 -3.64 6.82
C LEU A 51 -7.06 -3.46 6.72
N LEU A 52 -6.55 -3.09 5.55
CA LEU A 52 -5.12 -2.81 5.39
C LEU A 52 -4.75 -1.47 6.03
N ALA A 53 -5.60 -0.45 5.92
CA ALA A 53 -5.38 0.86 6.52
C ALA A 53 -5.19 0.77 8.04
N GLU A 54 -6.00 -0.04 8.73
CA GLU A 54 -5.90 -0.27 10.18
C GLU A 54 -4.59 -0.93 10.61
N ALA A 55 -3.91 -1.64 9.68
CA ALA A 55 -2.64 -2.30 9.93
C ALA A 55 -1.42 -1.44 9.56
N LEU A 56 -1.61 -0.20 9.08
CA LEU A 56 -0.55 0.70 8.64
C LEU A 56 -0.43 1.92 9.58
N PRO A 57 0.75 2.56 9.64
CA PRO A 57 0.89 3.87 10.26
C PRO A 57 -0.11 4.87 9.63
N PRO A 58 -0.86 5.68 10.42
CA PRO A 58 -1.88 6.57 9.90
C PRO A 58 -1.38 7.54 8.83
N GLU A 59 -0.13 8.00 8.93
CA GLU A 59 0.52 8.90 7.97
C GLU A 59 0.68 8.30 6.56
N ASN A 60 0.69 6.96 6.46
CA ASN A 60 0.82 6.22 5.21
C ASN A 60 -0.52 5.96 4.52
N VAL A 61 -1.64 6.31 5.16
CA VAL A 61 -2.98 6.07 4.65
C VAL A 61 -3.62 7.39 4.22
N ARG A 62 -4.22 7.42 3.04
CA ARG A 62 -5.00 8.58 2.56
C ARG A 62 -6.32 8.15 1.96
N THR A 63 -7.40 8.86 2.30
CA THR A 63 -8.71 8.68 1.68
C THR A 63 -9.20 9.99 1.09
N VAL A 64 -10.04 9.88 0.06
CA VAL A 64 -10.74 11.00 -0.58
C VAL A 64 -12.14 10.55 -0.97
N PRO A 65 -13.12 11.46 -1.07
CA PRO A 65 -14.37 11.16 -1.74
C PRO A 65 -14.13 10.72 -3.19
N GLY A 66 -14.82 9.67 -3.61
CA GLY A 66 -14.85 9.08 -4.94
C GLY A 66 -14.98 7.55 -4.89
N GLY A 67 -15.45 6.99 -6.01
CA GLY A 67 -15.48 5.55 -6.25
C GLY A 67 -14.20 5.01 -6.87
N HIS A 68 -14.32 3.89 -7.59
CA HIS A 68 -13.21 3.25 -8.31
C HIS A 68 -12.94 3.97 -9.65
N ASP A 69 -12.39 5.19 -9.59
CA ASP A 69 -12.28 6.08 -10.75
C ASP A 69 -11.00 6.94 -10.70
N TRP A 70 -10.61 7.51 -11.84
CA TRP A 70 -9.46 8.37 -12.02
C TRP A 70 -9.50 9.65 -11.20
N ALA A 71 -10.69 10.22 -10.97
CA ALA A 71 -10.84 11.46 -10.21
C ALA A 71 -10.23 11.35 -8.80
N PRO A 72 -10.65 10.41 -7.93
CA PRO A 72 -10.02 10.21 -6.62
C PRO A 72 -8.56 9.78 -6.72
N TRP A 73 -8.20 8.93 -7.70
CA TRP A 73 -6.83 8.43 -7.82
C TRP A 73 -5.81 9.51 -8.17
N LYS A 74 -6.15 10.48 -9.04
CA LYS A 74 -5.26 11.61 -9.35
C LYS A 74 -4.97 12.46 -8.11
N VAL A 75 -5.99 12.70 -7.27
CA VAL A 75 -5.84 13.44 -6.02
C VAL A 75 -4.95 12.67 -5.04
N LEU A 76 -5.18 11.37 -4.90
CA LEU A 76 -4.37 10.49 -4.05
C LEU A 76 -2.92 10.43 -4.52
N LEU A 77 -2.68 10.30 -5.82
CA LEU A 77 -1.33 10.26 -6.39
C LEU A 77 -0.57 11.57 -6.11
N ALA A 78 -1.17 12.72 -6.42
CA ALA A 78 -0.55 14.02 -6.13
C ALA A 78 -0.19 14.17 -4.65
N ARG A 79 -1.09 13.70 -3.77
CA ARG A 79 -0.88 13.66 -2.32
C ARG A 79 0.32 12.79 -1.92
N PHE A 80 0.49 11.61 -2.54
CA PHE A 80 1.61 10.72 -2.22
C PHE A 80 2.95 11.17 -2.80
N LEU A 81 2.97 11.91 -3.91
CA LEU A 81 4.19 12.53 -4.41
C LEU A 81 4.82 13.48 -3.38
N GLU A 82 4.01 14.05 -2.50
CA GLU A 82 4.46 14.88 -1.38
C GLU A 82 4.87 14.09 -0.12
N HIS A 83 4.66 12.77 -0.10
CA HIS A 83 4.99 11.95 1.07
C HIS A 83 6.51 11.82 1.23
N PRO A 84 7.07 11.95 2.46
CA PRO A 84 8.53 11.86 2.67
C PRO A 84 9.16 10.59 2.10
N ALA A 85 8.50 9.44 2.25
CA ALA A 85 8.99 8.17 1.70
C ALA A 85 9.11 8.15 0.16
N VAL A 86 8.39 9.01 -0.56
CA VAL A 86 8.50 9.16 -2.02
C VAL A 86 9.54 10.24 -2.35
N ARG A 87 9.49 11.39 -1.68
CA ARG A 87 10.42 12.50 -1.91
C ARG A 87 11.88 12.15 -1.57
N SER A 88 12.12 11.32 -0.56
CA SER A 88 13.46 10.90 -0.13
C SER A 88 14.24 10.10 -1.17
N HIS A 89 13.60 9.67 -2.26
CA HIS A 89 14.24 8.94 -3.35
C HIS A 89 14.48 9.81 -4.60
N CYS A 90 14.21 11.12 -4.52
CA CYS A 90 14.45 12.07 -5.62
C CYS A 90 15.65 13.01 -5.37
N GLY A 91 16.56 12.68 -4.46
CA GLY A 91 17.75 13.49 -4.23
C GLY A 91 18.73 12.87 -3.24
N ASP A 92 19.58 11.97 -3.74
CA ASP A 92 20.96 11.87 -3.26
C ASP A 92 21.83 12.52 -4.33
N GLY A 93 22.44 13.66 -3.97
CA GLY A 93 23.22 14.50 -4.87
C GLY A 93 24.36 13.74 -5.53
N VAL A 94 24.68 14.16 -6.76
CA VAL A 94 26.04 14.06 -7.27
C VAL A 94 26.94 14.80 -6.27
N PRO A 95 27.96 14.15 -5.65
CA PRO A 95 28.98 14.87 -4.90
C PRO A 95 29.88 15.63 -5.88
N ASP A 96 30.39 16.79 -5.41
CA ASP A 96 31.21 17.79 -6.15
C ASP A 96 32.13 17.26 -7.26
#